data_AF-A0A537FB73-F1
#
_entry.id   AF-A0A537FB73-F1
#
_cell.length_a   1.000
_cell.length_b   1.000
_cell.length_c   1.000
_cell.angle_alpha   90.00
_cell.angle_beta   90.00
_cell.angle_gamma   90.00
#
_symmetry.space_group_name_H-M   'P 1'
#
loop_
_entity.id
_entity.type
_entity.pdbx_description
1 polymer ?
#
loop_
_entity_poly.entity_id
_entity_poly.type
_entity_poly.pdbx_seq_one_letter_code
_entity_poly.pdbx_strand_id
1 'polypeptide(L)'
;MSTSNYRGESPGLLVVARDKIIVGVVLAAYTPSAELGRVMTVNDFFVKPGNRWKGVGRELAIRLVEECKRVNIDEIGLEVFQNNKTAASSGRSIGFKPTDRFLFRQKLEQTTSRNPTL
;
A
#
# COMPACT_ATOMS: atom_id res chain seq x y z
N MET A 1 25.49 -16.95 -19.89
CA MET A 1 24.22 -16.20 -20.04
C MET A 1 23.34 -16.53 -18.85
N SER A 2 23.11 -15.59 -17.95
CA SER A 2 22.27 -15.80 -16.76
C SER A 2 20.83 -15.43 -17.10
N THR A 3 19.94 -16.42 -17.08
CA THR A 3 18.49 -16.23 -17.24
C THR A 3 17.91 -15.74 -15.93
N SER A 4 17.57 -14.45 -15.87
CA SER A 4 16.76 -13.86 -14.80
C SER A 4 15.32 -14.39 -14.91
N ASN A 5 14.94 -15.25 -13.97
CA ASN A 5 13.55 -15.67 -13.79
C ASN A 5 12.84 -14.63 -12.90
N TYR A 6 12.17 -13.66 -13.51
CA TYR A 6 11.24 -12.78 -12.80
C TYR A 6 9.95 -13.55 -12.49
N ARG A 7 9.88 -14.17 -11.31
CA ARG A 7 8.58 -14.55 -10.72
C ARG A 7 7.98 -13.27 -10.16
N GLY A 8 7.02 -12.68 -10.86
CA GLY A 8 6.28 -11.53 -10.36
C GLY A 8 5.59 -11.89 -9.04
N GLU A 9 6.07 -11.31 -7.94
CA GLU A 9 5.34 -11.32 -6.67
C GLU A 9 4.13 -10.41 -6.84
N SER A 10 2.94 -11.01 -6.92
CA SER A 10 1.68 -10.29 -7.16
C SER A 10 1.32 -9.36 -6.00
N PRO A 11 0.65 -8.22 -6.24
CA PRO A 11 0.11 -7.40 -5.17
C PRO A 11 -0.84 -8.19 -4.26
N GLY A 12 -0.72 -7.96 -2.96
CA GLY A 12 -1.61 -8.51 -1.94
C GLY A 12 -2.83 -7.60 -1.73
N LEU A 13 -4.03 -8.18 -1.82
CA LEU A 13 -5.28 -7.51 -1.50
C LEU A 13 -5.87 -8.11 -0.22
N LEU A 14 -6.05 -7.27 0.80
CA LEU A 14 -6.75 -7.62 2.02
C LEU A 14 -8.08 -6.85 2.11
N VAL A 15 -9.16 -7.56 2.38
CA VAL A 15 -10.50 -6.99 2.51
C VAL A 15 -11.13 -7.39 3.83
N VAL A 16 -11.93 -6.48 4.41
CA VAL A 16 -12.77 -6.78 5.57
C VAL A 16 -14.23 -6.56 5.19
N ALA A 17 -15.06 -7.56 5.49
CA ALA A 17 -16.50 -7.53 5.24
C ALA A 17 -17.31 -7.57 6.54
N ARG A 18 -18.43 -6.83 6.58
CA ARG A 18 -19.48 -6.92 7.61
C ARG A 18 -20.82 -7.09 6.92
N ASP A 19 -21.64 -8.02 7.40
CA ASP A 19 -22.95 -8.34 6.80
C ASP A 19 -22.87 -8.60 5.28
N LYS A 20 -21.80 -9.30 4.85
CA LYS A 20 -21.47 -9.58 3.43
C LYS A 20 -21.15 -8.35 2.57
N ILE A 21 -20.94 -7.18 3.18
CA ILE A 21 -20.54 -5.94 2.50
C ILE A 21 -19.08 -5.66 2.83
N ILE A 22 -18.24 -5.43 1.82
CA ILE A 22 -16.87 -4.95 2.03
C ILE A 22 -16.94 -3.54 2.65
N VAL A 23 -16.36 -3.37 3.84
CA VAL A 23 -16.37 -2.11 4.60
C VAL A 23 -15.00 -1.48 4.75
N GLY A 24 -13.94 -2.22 4.41
CA GLY A 24 -12.59 -1.68 4.31
C GLY A 24 -11.68 -2.56 3.46
N VAL A 25 -10.61 -1.96 2.98
CA VAL A 25 -9.64 -2.56 2.07
C VAL A 25 -8.24 -2.05 2.41
N VAL A 26 -7.26 -2.94 2.23
CA VAL A 26 -5.84 -2.61 2.15
C VAL A 26 -5.31 -3.25 0.87
N LEU A 27 -4.80 -2.42 -0.03
CA LEU A 27 -4.10 -2.84 -1.23
C LEU A 27 -2.61 -2.56 -1.03
N ALA A 28 -1.80 -3.60 -1.10
CA ALA A 28 -0.36 -3.48 -0.98
C ALA A 28 0.36 -4.27 -2.08
N ALA A 29 1.51 -3.77 -2.51
CA ALA A 29 2.33 -4.40 -3.52
C ALA A 29 3.73 -4.69 -2.98
N TYR A 30 4.29 -5.83 -3.37
CA TYR A 30 5.70 -6.09 -3.12
C TYR A 30 6.54 -5.12 -3.95
N THR A 31 7.48 -4.47 -3.28
CA THR A 31 8.43 -3.53 -3.88
C THR A 31 9.84 -3.94 -3.40
N PRO A 32 10.69 -4.52 -4.26
CA PRO A 32 12.06 -4.80 -3.88
C PRO A 32 12.82 -3.49 -3.65
N SER A 33 13.64 -3.44 -2.61
CA SER A 33 14.49 -2.30 -2.27
C SER A 33 15.91 -2.76 -1.99
N ALA A 34 16.89 -2.12 -2.65
CA ALA A 34 18.30 -2.37 -2.34
C ALA A 34 18.70 -1.83 -0.95
N GLU A 35 18.00 -0.80 -0.46
CA GLU A 35 18.29 -0.16 0.83
C GLU A 35 17.53 -0.82 1.99
N LEU A 36 16.30 -1.28 1.74
CA LEU A 36 15.36 -1.75 2.77
C LEU A 36 15.04 -3.25 2.68
N GLY A 37 15.60 -3.95 1.68
CA GLY A 37 15.31 -5.36 1.43
C GLY A 37 13.92 -5.58 0.83
N ARG A 38 13.15 -6.51 1.41
CA ARG A 38 11.82 -6.90 0.93
C ARG A 38 10.77 -5.97 1.52
N VAL A 39 10.22 -5.08 0.72
CA VAL A 39 9.24 -4.09 1.19
C VAL A 39 7.84 -4.43 0.67
N MET A 40 6.84 -4.28 1.54
CA MET A 40 5.44 -4.24 1.15
C MET A 40 4.95 -2.78 1.17
N THR A 41 4.64 -2.22 0.01
CA THR A 41 4.13 -0.84 -0.12
C THR A 41 2.62 -0.83 -0.13
N VAL A 42 2.01 -0.17 0.86
CA VAL A 42 0.55 0.05 0.91
C VAL A 42 0.20 1.19 -0.04
N ASN A 43 -0.54 0.86 -1.08
CA ASN A 43 -1.01 1.80 -2.10
C ASN A 43 -2.37 2.41 -1.74
N ASP A 44 -3.23 1.62 -1.09
CA ASP A 44 -4.53 2.10 -0.62
C ASP A 44 -4.87 1.49 0.74
N PHE A 45 -5.41 2.33 1.62
CA PHE A 45 -5.88 1.97 2.95
C PHE A 45 -7.17 2.73 3.22
N PHE A 46 -8.29 2.03 3.13
CA PHE A 46 -9.59 2.67 3.19
C PHE A 46 -10.58 1.93 4.09
N VAL A 47 -11.35 2.70 4.83
CA VAL A 47 -12.52 2.25 5.58
C VAL A 47 -13.69 3.15 5.24
N LYS A 48 -14.84 2.54 4.88
CA LYS A 48 -16.09 3.25 4.59
C LYS A 48 -16.43 4.20 5.75
N PRO A 49 -16.83 5.46 5.50
CA PRO A 49 -17.05 6.45 6.54
C PRO A 49 -17.92 5.98 7.72
N GLY A 50 -19.06 5.33 7.46
CA GLY A 50 -19.96 4.79 8.49
C GLY A 50 -19.41 3.62 9.32
N ASN A 51 -18.23 3.11 8.98
CA ASN A 51 -17.53 2.03 9.68
C ASN A 51 -16.20 2.47 10.30
N ARG A 52 -15.86 3.76 10.22
CA ARG A 52 -14.69 4.33 10.90
C ARG A 52 -14.91 4.35 12.41
N TRP A 53 -13.80 4.38 13.15
CA TRP A 53 -13.78 4.38 14.63
C TRP A 53 -14.40 3.15 15.30
N LYS A 54 -14.68 2.08 14.53
CA LYS A 54 -15.19 0.79 15.01
C LYS A 54 -14.13 -0.33 15.02
N GLY A 55 -12.84 0.04 15.01
CA GLY A 55 -11.72 -0.91 14.99
C GLY A 55 -11.33 -1.48 13.62
N VAL A 56 -12.14 -1.31 12.56
CA VAL A 56 -11.91 -1.92 11.23
C VAL A 56 -10.54 -1.61 10.65
N GLY A 57 -10.09 -0.34 10.71
CA GLY A 57 -8.76 0.03 10.22
C GLY A 57 -7.64 -0.66 11.01
N ARG A 58 -7.79 -0.75 12.34
CA ARG A 58 -6.78 -1.43 13.17
C ARG A 58 -6.68 -2.91 12.83
N GLU A 59 -7.81 -3.58 12.63
CA GLU A 59 -7.87 -4.99 12.24
C GLU A 59 -7.21 -5.24 10.87
N LEU A 60 -7.51 -4.40 9.88
CA LEU A 60 -6.85 -4.43 8.56
C LEU A 60 -5.34 -4.30 8.68
N ALA A 61 -4.85 -3.36 9.49
CA ALA A 61 -3.41 -3.14 9.66
C ALA A 61 -2.72 -4.29 10.40
N ILE A 62 -3.34 -4.86 11.43
CA ILE A 62 -2.83 -6.04 12.14
C ILE A 62 -2.71 -7.21 11.16
N ARG A 63 -3.76 -7.47 10.37
CA ARG A 63 -3.76 -8.55 9.38
C ARG A 63 -2.69 -8.34 8.31
N LEU A 64 -2.48 -7.11 7.85
CA LEU A 64 -1.39 -6.77 6.93
C LEU A 64 -0.03 -7.12 7.54
N VAL A 65 0.23 -6.72 8.79
CA VAL A 65 1.49 -7.00 9.49
C VAL A 65 1.71 -8.50 9.65
N GLU A 66 0.67 -9.26 10.01
CA GLU A 66 0.74 -10.73 10.13
C GLU A 66 1.07 -11.39 8.80
N GLU A 67 0.41 -11.00 7.71
CA GLU A 67 0.71 -11.53 6.37
C GLU A 67 2.13 -11.18 5.93
N CYS A 68 2.57 -9.95 6.16
CA CYS A 68 3.95 -9.52 5.86
C CYS A 68 4.97 -10.37 6.63
N LYS A 69 4.74 -10.64 7.93
CA LYS A 69 5.61 -11.54 8.70
C LYS A 69 5.60 -12.97 8.14
N ARG A 70 4.42 -13.49 7.79
CA ARG A 70 4.25 -14.86 7.25
C ARG A 70 5.02 -15.06 5.95
N VAL A 71 5.08 -14.04 5.09
CA VAL A 71 5.79 -14.10 3.80
C VAL A 71 7.21 -13.52 3.87
N ASN A 72 7.73 -13.27 5.07
CA ASN A 72 9.06 -12.71 5.30
C ASN A 72 9.27 -11.35 4.59
N ILE A 73 8.38 -10.39 4.79
CA ILE A 73 8.62 -9.00 4.40
C ILE A 73 9.43 -8.33 5.52
N ASP A 74 10.44 -7.56 5.14
CA ASP A 74 11.36 -6.89 6.06
C ASP A 74 10.76 -5.55 6.54
N GLU A 75 10.10 -4.80 5.65
CA GLU A 75 9.46 -3.52 5.97
C GLU A 75 8.09 -3.31 5.30
N ILE A 76 7.21 -2.54 5.95
CA ILE A 76 5.96 -2.06 5.37
C ILE A 76 6.04 -0.55 5.21
N GLY A 77 5.90 -0.07 3.97
CA GLY A 77 5.89 1.36 3.64
C GLY A 77 4.50 1.86 3.30
N LEU A 78 4.15 3.06 3.73
CA LEU A 78 2.96 3.77 3.24
C LEU A 78 3.21 5.28 3.18
N GLU A 79 2.45 5.95 2.35
CA GLU A 79 2.47 7.40 2.22
C GLU A 79 1.22 8.00 2.83
N VAL A 80 1.39 9.06 3.61
CA VAL A 80 0.29 9.81 4.19
C VAL A 80 0.45 11.27 3.78
N PHE A 81 -0.62 11.88 3.24
CA PHE A 81 -0.62 13.32 2.98
C PHE A 81 -0.30 14.11 4.25
N GLN A 82 0.56 15.12 4.16
CA GLN A 82 1.03 15.89 5.32
C GLN A 82 -0.12 16.50 6.15
N ASN A 83 -1.23 16.88 5.51
CA ASN A 83 -2.41 17.45 6.17
C ASN A 83 -3.35 16.39 6.78
N ASN A 84 -3.14 15.09 6.52
CA ASN A 84 -3.97 14.01 7.03
C ASN A 84 -3.50 13.54 8.42
N LYS A 85 -3.69 14.42 9.41
CA LYS A 85 -3.28 14.18 10.82
C LYS A 85 -3.89 12.92 11.41
N THR A 86 -5.12 12.57 11.01
CA THR A 86 -5.82 11.37 11.48
C THR A 86 -5.12 10.09 11.01
N ALA A 87 -4.80 9.98 9.71
CA ALA A 87 -4.08 8.82 9.19
C ALA A 87 -2.67 8.72 9.78
N ALA A 88 -1.96 9.85 9.95
CA ALA A 88 -0.64 9.86 10.57
C ALA A 88 -0.68 9.40 12.04
N SER A 89 -1.68 9.86 12.81
CA SER A 89 -1.88 9.41 14.19
C SER A 89 -2.22 7.91 14.26
N SER A 90 -3.10 7.45 13.38
CA SER A 90 -3.45 6.03 13.28
C SER A 90 -2.26 5.15 12.90
N GLY A 91 -1.43 5.58 11.94
CA GLY A 91 -0.20 4.85 11.58
C GLY A 91 0.76 4.73 12.76
N ARG A 92 0.97 5.84 13.49
CA ARG A 92 1.83 5.84 14.69
C ARG A 92 1.34 4.90 15.79
N SER A 93 0.03 4.81 16.02
CA SER A 93 -0.51 3.89 17.04
C SER A 93 -0.38 2.42 16.67
N ILE A 94 -0.20 2.10 15.39
CA ILE A 94 0.07 0.75 14.87
C ILE A 94 1.57 0.42 14.90
N GLY A 95 2.44 1.43 15.01
CA GLY A 95 3.89 1.27 15.06
C GLY A 95 4.63 1.78 13.82
N PHE A 96 3.92 2.34 12.83
CA PHE A 96 4.57 3.03 11.72
C PHE A 96 5.30 4.28 12.24
N LYS A 97 6.52 4.48 11.75
CA LYS A 97 7.35 5.64 12.07
C LYS A 97 7.49 6.52 10.83
N PRO A 98 7.50 7.86 10.98
CA PRO A 98 7.85 8.72 9.87
C PRO A 98 9.28 8.42 9.40
N THR A 99 9.54 8.62 8.11
CA THR A 99 10.87 8.54 7.53
C THR A 99 11.26 9.91 7.01
N ASP A 100 12.57 10.15 6.83
CA ASP A 100 13.09 11.40 6.27
C ASP A 100 13.10 11.40 4.73
N ARG A 101 12.19 10.65 4.09
CA ARG A 101 12.09 10.54 2.63
C ARG A 101 11.10 11.55 2.06
N PHE A 102 11.46 12.12 0.91
CA PHE A 102 10.55 12.88 0.07
C PHE A 102 9.98 12.01 -1.04
N LEU A 103 8.70 12.22 -1.33
CA LEU A 103 8.02 11.63 -2.47
C LEU A 103 8.04 12.62 -3.63
N PHE A 104 8.74 12.26 -4.71
CA PHE A 104 8.66 12.97 -5.99
C PHE A 104 7.73 12.21 -6.94
N ARG A 105 6.87 12.93 -7.64
CA ARG A 105 6.06 12.37 -8.73
C ARG A 105 6.16 13.27 -9.95
N GLN A 106 6.36 12.66 -11.12
CA GLN A 106 6.21 13.33 -12.40
C GLN A 106 4.96 12.78 -13.08
N LYS A 107 4.06 13.68 -13.51
CA LYS A 107 2.96 13.30 -14.36
C LYS A 107 3.51 13.13 -15.79
N LEU A 108 3.32 11.95 -16.37
CA LEU A 108 3.64 11.71 -17.77
C LEU A 108 2.43 12.08 -18.63
N GLU A 109 2.62 12.95 -19.62
CA GLU A 109 1.59 13.21 -20.62
C GLU A 109 1.64 12.13 -21.70
N GLN A 110 0.49 11.54 -22.01
CA GLN A 110 0.41 10.61 -23.13
C GLN A 110 0.38 11.44 -24.42
N THR A 111 1.39 11.29 -25.27
CA THR A 111 1.36 11.88 -26.61
C THR A 111 0.33 11.12 -27.43
N THR A 112 -0.84 11.70 -27.66
CA THR A 112 -1.79 11.17 -28.63
C THR A 112 -1.17 11.31 -30.01
N SER A 113 -0.55 10.24 -30.52
CA SER A 113 -0.17 10.18 -31.93
C SER A 113 -1.44 10.24 -32.76
N ARG A 114 -1.76 11.42 -33.32
CA ARG A 114 -2.71 11.53 -34.42
C ARG A 114 -2.02 10.90 -35.62
N ASN A 115 -2.47 9.71 -36.02
CA ASN A 115 -2.12 9.15 -37.33
C ASN A 115 -2.45 10.20 -38.41
N PRO A 116 -1.51 10.57 -39.30
CA PRO A 116 -1.87 11.30 -40.49
C PRO A 116 -2.70 10.38 -41.38
N THR A 117 -3.93 10.81 -41.71
CA THR A 117 -4.79 10.16 -42.68
C THR A 117 -4.05 10.08 -44.03
N LEU A 118 -4.15 8.91 -44.66
CA LEU A 118 -3.61 8.57 -45.99
C LEU A 118 -3.97 9.61 -47.06
#